data_AF-A0A8S3U5X6-F1
#
_entry.id   AF-A0A8S3U5X6-F1
#
_cell.length_a   1.000
_cell.length_b   1.000
_cell.length_c   1.000
_cell.angle_alpha   90.00
_cell.angle_beta   90.00
_cell.angle_gamma   90.00
#
_symmetry.space_group_name_H-M   'P 1'
#
loop_
_entity.id
_entity.type
_entity.pdbx_description
1 polymer ?
#
loop_
_entity_poly.entity_id
_entity_poly.type
_entity_poly.pdbx_seq_one_letter_code
_entity_poly.pdbx_strand_id
1 'polypeptide(L)'
;MHNKDITGTLGALFIGHCSHVTGYLTSIAQQLSVLEGRNCMGKLLCDLQHQIMIMCPLTKQMILNILGSILLVPVTMETFPSMYEILNEALLNHVNTVFDIIPVFLNCSKHILYMNLINDSHAPLNGTSTCSRIYITDEEGDQDVLSQKPNVTTDLIGCIHMIDRLFTLISTHKEEFSKVAVYVVADYVDHVHQHTLLPAVKKALVSAVYKLLDISDKHVLAQLHTVLNQGVKEVFKGLYSDYSNFYKYTGRV
;
A
#
# COMPACT_ATOMS: atom_id res chain seq x y z
N MET A 1 42.96 -25.35 -5.66
CA MET A 1 42.52 -23.94 -5.64
C MET A 1 41.69 -23.63 -6.91
N HIS A 2 40.48 -24.17 -7.06
CA HIS A 2 39.70 -23.96 -8.29
C HIS A 2 38.16 -24.07 -8.13
N ASN A 3 37.61 -23.70 -6.98
CA ASN A 3 36.16 -23.83 -6.73
C ASN A 3 35.53 -22.58 -6.08
N LYS A 4 36.01 -21.38 -6.48
CA LYS A 4 35.45 -20.09 -6.06
C LYS A 4 34.88 -19.23 -7.21
N ASP A 5 35.21 -19.54 -8.46
CA ASP A 5 34.80 -18.72 -9.62
C ASP A 5 33.51 -19.22 -10.32
N ILE A 6 33.11 -20.48 -10.09
CA ILE A 6 31.92 -21.06 -10.73
C ILE A 6 30.63 -20.48 -10.15
N THR A 7 30.59 -20.24 -8.83
CA THR A 7 29.44 -19.60 -8.15
C THR A 7 29.28 -18.13 -8.53
N GLY A 8 30.38 -17.39 -8.72
CA GLY A 8 30.32 -16.01 -9.20
C GLY A 8 29.81 -15.89 -10.63
N THR A 9 30.22 -16.81 -11.50
CA THR A 9 29.84 -16.80 -12.92
C THR A 9 28.39 -17.29 -13.14
N LEU A 10 27.96 -18.34 -12.43
CA LEU A 10 26.56 -18.78 -12.44
C LEU A 10 25.64 -17.75 -11.78
N GLY A 11 26.07 -17.11 -10.70
CA GLY A 11 25.35 -16.00 -10.07
C GLY A 11 25.17 -14.82 -11.03
N ALA A 12 26.23 -14.41 -11.74
CA ALA A 12 26.16 -13.35 -12.73
C ALA A 12 25.25 -13.70 -13.93
N LEU A 13 25.26 -14.96 -14.38
CA LEU A 13 24.38 -15.43 -15.46
C LEU A 13 22.90 -15.43 -15.02
N PHE A 14 22.62 -15.90 -13.80
CA PHE A 14 21.29 -15.89 -13.21
C PHE A 14 20.78 -14.46 -12.98
N ILE A 15 21.64 -13.57 -12.46
CA ILE A 15 21.32 -12.15 -12.27
C ILE A 15 21.07 -11.47 -13.62
N GLY A 16 21.85 -11.79 -14.66
CA GLY A 16 21.65 -11.27 -16.01
C GLY A 16 20.30 -11.66 -16.59
N HIS A 17 19.92 -12.94 -16.47
CA HIS A 17 18.61 -13.42 -16.89
C HIS A 17 17.48 -12.81 -16.05
N CYS A 18 17.59 -12.77 -14.72
CA CYS A 18 16.58 -12.17 -13.85
C CYS A 18 16.46 -10.64 -14.07
N SER A 19 17.55 -9.94 -14.43
CA SER A 19 17.53 -8.50 -14.77
C SER A 19 16.83 -8.24 -16.09
N HIS A 20 17.05 -9.09 -17.10
CA HIS A 20 16.35 -9.00 -18.37
C HIS A 20 14.85 -9.30 -18.21
N VAL A 21 14.52 -10.30 -17.36
CA VAL A 21 13.12 -10.62 -17.02
C VAL A 21 12.47 -9.45 -16.30
N THR A 22 13.08 -8.87 -15.27
CA THR A 22 12.49 -7.72 -14.54
C THR A 22 12.34 -6.48 -15.43
N GLY A 23 13.29 -6.18 -16.31
CA GLY A 23 13.17 -5.12 -17.31
C GLY A 23 12.00 -5.36 -18.27
N TYR A 24 11.85 -6.60 -18.73
CA TYR A 24 10.74 -7.00 -19.60
C TYR A 24 9.39 -6.89 -18.88
N LEU A 25 9.30 -7.30 -17.61
CA LEU A 25 8.10 -7.15 -16.79
C LEU A 25 7.74 -5.69 -16.53
N THR A 26 8.73 -4.81 -16.35
CA THR A 26 8.49 -3.36 -16.21
C THR A 26 7.96 -2.77 -17.52
N SER A 27 8.52 -3.19 -18.66
CA SER A 27 8.02 -2.79 -19.98
C SER A 27 6.59 -3.29 -20.22
N ILE A 28 6.27 -4.52 -19.80
CA ILE A 28 4.91 -5.05 -19.85
C ILE A 28 3.99 -4.23 -18.93
N ALA A 29 4.41 -3.92 -17.70
CA ALA A 29 3.64 -3.08 -16.77
C ALA A 29 3.30 -1.71 -17.39
N GLN A 30 4.28 -1.07 -18.04
CA GLN A 30 4.11 0.21 -18.73
C GLN A 30 3.16 0.10 -19.94
N GLN A 31 3.18 -1.02 -20.67
CA GLN A 31 2.24 -1.24 -21.77
C GLN A 31 0.83 -1.54 -21.24
N LEU A 32 0.74 -2.25 -20.12
CA LEU A 32 -0.52 -2.55 -19.44
C LEU A 32 -1.17 -1.30 -18.87
N SER A 33 -0.40 -0.30 -18.44
CA SER A 33 -0.94 1.00 -18.00
C SER A 33 -1.62 1.79 -19.14
N VAL A 34 -1.57 1.33 -20.40
CA VAL A 34 -2.17 1.99 -21.58
C VAL A 34 -3.42 1.27 -22.13
N LEU A 35 -3.61 -0.03 -21.87
CA LEU A 35 -4.70 -0.83 -22.50
C LEU A 35 -5.87 -1.18 -21.57
N GLU A 36 -7.07 -0.60 -21.70
CA GLU A 36 -8.22 -0.63 -20.76
C GLU A 36 -8.84 -2.01 -20.34
N GLY A 37 -8.24 -3.18 -20.63
CA GLY A 37 -8.80 -4.53 -20.31
C GLY A 37 -8.09 -5.34 -19.21
N ARG A 38 -7.71 -4.72 -18.07
CA ARG A 38 -6.41 -4.95 -17.38
C ARG A 38 -6.32 -5.96 -16.22
N ASN A 39 -7.41 -6.47 -15.65
CA ASN A 39 -7.32 -7.05 -14.30
C ASN A 39 -6.59 -8.41 -14.24
N CYS A 40 -6.87 -9.33 -15.17
CA CYS A 40 -6.23 -10.65 -15.18
C CYS A 40 -4.72 -10.59 -15.47
N MET A 41 -4.30 -9.66 -16.34
CA MET A 41 -2.89 -9.54 -16.73
C MET A 41 -2.08 -8.81 -15.65
N GLY A 42 -2.66 -7.83 -14.96
CA GLY A 42 -2.05 -7.21 -13.79
C GLY A 42 -1.82 -8.21 -12.66
N LYS A 43 -2.79 -9.11 -12.41
CA LYS A 43 -2.65 -10.17 -11.42
C LYS A 43 -1.53 -11.15 -11.78
N LEU A 44 -1.54 -11.68 -13.00
CA LEU A 44 -0.49 -12.59 -13.48
C LEU A 44 0.91 -11.95 -13.37
N LEU A 45 1.02 -10.66 -13.67
CA LEU A 45 2.26 -9.91 -13.54
C LEU A 45 2.71 -9.84 -12.08
N CYS A 46 1.82 -9.51 -11.15
CA CYS A 46 2.15 -9.47 -9.72
C CYS A 46 2.53 -10.86 -9.19
N ASP A 47 1.80 -11.89 -9.57
CA ASP A 47 2.09 -13.28 -9.18
C ASP A 47 3.46 -13.72 -9.67
N LEU A 48 3.81 -13.38 -10.92
CA LEU A 48 5.13 -13.67 -11.49
C LEU A 48 6.25 -12.89 -10.79
N GLN A 49 6.00 -11.62 -10.43
CA GLN A 49 6.96 -10.81 -9.68
C GLN A 49 7.19 -11.35 -8.28
N HIS A 50 6.13 -11.80 -7.60
CA HIS A 50 6.22 -12.46 -6.32
C HIS A 50 7.05 -13.74 -6.41
N GLN A 51 6.79 -14.59 -7.42
CA GLN A 51 7.61 -15.79 -7.65
C GLN A 51 9.08 -15.47 -7.94
N ILE A 52 9.36 -14.43 -8.73
CA ILE A 52 10.74 -13.98 -8.99
C ILE A 52 11.40 -13.52 -7.69
N MET A 53 10.66 -12.83 -6.82
CA MET A 53 11.16 -12.35 -5.53
C MET A 53 11.56 -13.50 -4.61
N ILE A 54 10.78 -14.58 -4.58
CA ILE A 54 11.07 -15.77 -3.78
C ILE A 54 12.25 -16.58 -4.36
N MET A 55 12.33 -16.70 -5.68
CA MET A 55 13.17 -17.72 -6.33
C MET A 55 14.59 -17.26 -6.72
N CYS A 56 14.85 -15.95 -6.84
CA CYS A 56 16.12 -15.42 -7.35
C CYS A 56 16.83 -14.59 -6.25
N PRO A 57 18.16 -14.65 -6.10
CA PRO A 57 18.90 -13.69 -5.29
C PRO A 57 18.77 -12.30 -5.95
N LEU A 58 17.85 -11.49 -5.44
CA LEU A 58 17.51 -10.21 -6.03
C LEU A 58 18.58 -9.17 -5.75
N THR A 59 18.95 -8.43 -6.79
CA THR A 59 19.74 -7.21 -6.62
C THR A 59 18.85 -6.05 -6.18
N LYS A 60 19.44 -5.04 -5.54
CA LYS A 60 18.74 -3.79 -5.17
C LYS A 60 17.98 -3.17 -6.34
N GLN A 61 18.60 -3.15 -7.53
CA GLN A 61 17.97 -2.60 -8.73
C GLN A 61 16.74 -3.40 -9.18
N MET A 62 16.76 -4.73 -9.02
CA MET A 62 15.61 -5.56 -9.36
C MET A 62 14.43 -5.33 -8.42
N ILE A 63 14.68 -5.22 -7.12
CA ILE A 63 13.62 -4.89 -6.14
C ILE A 63 13.04 -3.52 -6.45
N LEU A 64 13.88 -2.52 -6.75
CA LEU A 64 13.42 -1.20 -7.14
C LEU A 64 12.53 -1.24 -8.39
N ASN A 65 12.90 -2.02 -9.41
CA ASN A 65 12.09 -2.17 -10.62
C ASN A 65 10.74 -2.86 -10.32
N ILE A 66 10.75 -3.90 -9.49
CA ILE A 66 9.52 -4.60 -9.07
C ILE A 66 8.60 -3.64 -8.31
N LEU A 67 9.11 -2.93 -7.29
CA LEU A 67 8.33 -1.95 -6.54
C LEU A 67 7.84 -0.80 -7.44
N GLY A 68 8.68 -0.30 -8.33
CA GLY A 68 8.30 0.72 -9.31
C GLY A 68 7.16 0.26 -10.22
N SER A 69 7.16 -1.01 -10.64
CA SER A 69 6.09 -1.56 -11.47
C SER A 69 4.75 -1.71 -10.74
N ILE A 70 4.75 -1.93 -9.41
CA ILE A 70 3.52 -1.93 -8.60
C ILE A 70 2.78 -0.58 -8.75
N LEU A 71 3.51 0.53 -8.85
CA LEU A 71 2.93 1.86 -9.03
C LEU A 71 2.29 2.05 -10.41
N LEU A 72 2.62 1.21 -11.40
CA LEU A 72 2.09 1.28 -12.77
C LEU A 72 0.86 0.39 -12.97
N VAL A 73 0.69 -0.62 -12.12
CA VAL A 73 -0.44 -1.56 -12.22
C VAL A 73 -1.66 -0.96 -11.50
N PRO A 74 -2.85 -0.98 -12.13
CA PRO A 74 -4.07 -0.56 -11.45
C PRO A 74 -4.37 -1.50 -10.28
N VAL A 75 -4.61 -0.92 -9.11
CA VAL A 75 -4.98 -1.68 -7.92
C VAL A 75 -6.45 -2.03 -8.01
N THR A 76 -6.75 -3.33 -8.00
CA THR A 76 -8.10 -3.87 -7.91
C THR A 76 -8.12 -4.92 -6.81
N MET A 77 -9.32 -5.34 -6.39
CA MET A 77 -9.47 -6.41 -5.39
C MET A 77 -8.77 -7.71 -5.79
N GLU A 78 -8.57 -7.95 -7.09
CA GLU A 78 -7.88 -9.14 -7.60
C GLU A 78 -6.35 -9.01 -7.59
N THR A 79 -5.81 -7.81 -7.82
CA THR A 79 -4.36 -7.56 -7.87
C THR A 79 -3.78 -7.24 -6.50
N PHE A 80 -4.61 -6.76 -5.57
CA PHE A 80 -4.19 -6.33 -4.25
C PHE A 80 -3.46 -7.42 -3.43
N PRO A 81 -3.94 -8.67 -3.33
CA PRO A 81 -3.25 -9.69 -2.53
C PRO A 81 -1.82 -9.93 -3.01
N SER A 82 -1.62 -10.00 -4.33
CA SER A 82 -0.30 -10.21 -4.94
C SER A 82 0.62 -9.00 -4.71
N MET A 83 0.10 -7.77 -4.82
CA MET A 83 0.88 -6.56 -4.50
C MET A 83 1.30 -6.51 -3.03
N TYR A 84 0.39 -6.89 -2.12
CA TYR A 84 0.70 -7.02 -0.70
C TYR A 84 1.78 -8.07 -0.46
N GLU A 85 1.68 -9.25 -1.09
CA GLU A 85 2.67 -10.32 -0.93
C GLU A 85 4.06 -9.85 -1.35
N ILE A 86 4.17 -9.13 -2.48
CA ILE A 86 5.44 -8.54 -2.93
C ILE A 86 6.01 -7.58 -1.88
N LEU A 87 5.18 -6.68 -1.31
CA LEU A 87 5.66 -5.73 -0.30
C LEU A 87 6.06 -6.42 1.00
N ASN A 88 5.26 -7.38 1.44
CA ASN A 88 5.52 -8.15 2.64
C ASN A 88 6.81 -8.96 2.51
N GLU A 89 6.99 -9.63 1.37
CA GLU A 89 8.19 -10.41 1.04
C GLU A 89 9.43 -9.51 0.93
N ALA A 90 9.31 -8.35 0.28
CA ALA A 90 10.40 -7.38 0.20
C ALA A 90 10.86 -6.93 1.59
N LEU A 91 9.92 -6.65 2.51
CA LEU A 91 10.25 -6.21 3.86
C LEU A 91 10.81 -7.35 4.73
N LEU A 92 10.32 -8.58 4.57
CA LEU A 92 10.80 -9.74 5.35
C LEU A 92 12.17 -10.24 4.90
N ASN A 93 12.37 -10.41 3.59
CA ASN A 93 13.54 -11.10 3.05
C ASN A 93 14.60 -10.15 2.47
N HIS A 94 14.24 -8.88 2.25
CA HIS A 94 15.13 -7.88 1.66
C HIS A 94 15.16 -6.55 2.43
N VAL A 95 15.03 -6.61 3.76
CA VAL A 95 14.92 -5.45 4.66
C VAL A 95 15.98 -4.36 4.41
N ASN A 96 17.25 -4.71 4.26
CA ASN A 96 18.33 -3.75 4.02
C ASN A 96 18.14 -2.99 2.70
N THR A 97 17.66 -3.68 1.67
CA THR A 97 17.33 -3.05 0.39
C THR A 97 16.13 -2.12 0.55
N VAL A 98 15.09 -2.56 1.28
CA VAL A 98 13.91 -1.73 1.56
C VAL A 98 14.29 -0.46 2.30
N PHE A 99 15.23 -0.53 3.25
CA PHE A 99 15.73 0.64 3.99
C PHE A 99 16.41 1.68 3.09
N ASP A 100 17.07 1.23 2.03
CA ASP A 100 17.65 2.15 1.05
C ASP A 100 16.62 2.82 0.14
N ILE A 101 15.41 2.25 0.03
CA ILE A 101 14.36 2.69 -0.89
C ILE A 101 13.02 2.93 -0.19
N ILE A 102 13.06 3.27 1.11
CA ILE A 102 11.86 3.46 1.95
C ILE A 102 10.82 4.37 1.29
N PRO A 103 11.18 5.52 0.66
CA PRO A 103 10.19 6.37 0.02
C PRO A 103 9.39 5.64 -1.07
N VAL A 104 10.05 4.80 -1.87
CA VAL A 104 9.39 4.01 -2.92
C VAL A 104 8.48 2.96 -2.29
N PHE A 105 8.99 2.23 -1.28
CA PHE A 105 8.22 1.22 -0.57
C PHE A 105 6.95 1.77 0.10
N LEU A 106 7.06 2.91 0.79
CA LEU A 106 5.92 3.58 1.40
C LEU A 106 4.96 4.14 0.35
N ASN A 107 5.47 4.60 -0.79
CA ASN A 107 4.62 5.03 -1.89
C ASN A 107 3.83 3.86 -2.49
N CYS A 108 4.41 2.67 -2.60
CA CYS A 108 3.68 1.46 -2.99
C CYS A 108 2.63 1.09 -1.94
N SER A 109 2.99 1.16 -0.65
CA SER A 109 2.06 0.90 0.47
C SER A 109 0.89 1.87 0.47
N LYS A 110 1.17 3.15 0.18
CA LYS A 110 0.17 4.20 -0.06
C LYS A 110 -0.72 3.85 -1.26
N HIS A 111 -0.12 3.50 -2.40
CA HIS A 111 -0.84 3.19 -3.63
C HIS A 111 -1.89 2.09 -3.41
N ILE A 112 -1.51 1.00 -2.73
CA ILE A 112 -2.44 -0.09 -2.43
C ILE A 112 -3.50 0.29 -1.38
N LEU A 113 -3.18 1.20 -0.46
CA LEU A 113 -4.10 1.70 0.56
C LEU A 113 -5.21 2.57 -0.04
N TYR A 114 -4.86 3.56 -0.87
CA TYR A 114 -5.83 4.56 -1.35
C TYR A 114 -6.61 4.14 -2.58
N MET A 115 -6.05 3.31 -3.47
CA MET A 115 -6.77 2.92 -4.69
C MET A 115 -7.93 1.96 -4.43
N ASN A 116 -7.93 1.22 -3.31
CA ASN A 116 -9.11 0.45 -2.87
C ASN A 116 -10.19 1.32 -2.22
N LEU A 117 -9.85 2.54 -1.80
CA LEU A 117 -10.77 3.50 -1.19
C LEU A 117 -11.35 4.47 -2.22
N ILE A 118 -10.59 4.76 -3.29
CA ILE A 118 -10.89 5.75 -4.33
C ILE A 118 -11.11 5.03 -5.66
N ASN A 119 -12.21 4.30 -5.79
CA ASN A 119 -12.78 4.15 -7.12
C ASN A 119 -13.78 5.29 -7.30
N ASP A 120 -13.25 6.33 -7.93
CA ASP A 120 -13.87 7.64 -8.01
C ASP A 120 -15.10 7.66 -8.92
N SER A 121 -15.98 8.54 -8.51
CA SER A 121 -17.28 9.00 -8.99
C SER A 121 -17.36 9.52 -10.44
N HIS A 122 -16.36 9.25 -11.28
CA HIS A 122 -16.25 9.78 -12.65
C HIS A 122 -16.25 8.73 -13.79
N ALA A 123 -16.63 7.48 -13.53
CA ALA A 123 -16.89 6.54 -14.63
C ALA A 123 -18.18 6.96 -15.37
N PRO A 124 -18.13 7.31 -16.67
CA PRO A 124 -19.34 7.46 -17.47
C PRO A 124 -20.13 6.13 -17.44
N LEU A 125 -21.45 6.25 -17.49
CA LEU A 125 -22.49 5.20 -17.37
C LEU A 125 -22.42 4.06 -18.42
N ASN A 126 -21.26 3.78 -19.02
CA ASN A 126 -21.07 2.66 -19.92
C ASN A 126 -20.32 1.56 -19.17
N GLY A 127 -21.11 0.63 -18.62
CA GLY A 127 -20.68 -0.42 -17.72
C GLY A 127 -19.47 -1.21 -18.22
N THR A 128 -18.53 -1.44 -17.30
CA THR A 128 -17.71 -2.68 -17.17
C THR A 128 -16.71 -2.63 -16.02
N SER A 129 -16.55 -1.52 -15.26
CA SER A 129 -15.70 -1.52 -14.06
C SER A 129 -16.52 -1.66 -12.77
N THR A 130 -16.53 -2.86 -12.19
CA THR A 130 -17.08 -3.14 -10.87
C THR A 130 -16.13 -2.67 -9.77
N CYS A 131 -16.01 -1.36 -9.59
CA CYS A 131 -15.57 -0.88 -8.29
C CYS A 131 -16.61 0.05 -7.67
N SER A 132 -17.17 -0.46 -6.59
CA SER A 132 -18.27 0.12 -5.85
C SER A 132 -17.91 1.50 -5.30
N ARG A 133 -18.85 2.44 -5.45
CA ARG A 133 -18.90 3.70 -4.70
C ARG A 133 -18.87 3.39 -3.20
N ILE A 134 -17.77 3.69 -2.50
CA ILE A 134 -17.63 3.56 -1.04
C ILE A 134 -17.99 4.88 -0.33
N TYR A 135 -18.43 5.90 -1.07
CA TYR A 135 -18.87 7.17 -0.50
C TYR A 135 -20.36 7.12 -0.19
N ILE A 136 -20.73 7.54 1.03
CA ILE A 136 -22.10 7.88 1.37
C ILE A 136 -22.42 9.14 0.53
N THR A 137 -23.28 9.01 -0.48
CA THR A 137 -23.90 10.20 -1.07
C THR A 137 -24.80 10.78 0.01
N ASP A 138 -24.56 12.04 0.39
CA ASP A 138 -25.49 12.82 1.20
C ASP A 138 -26.76 13.08 0.36
N GLU A 139 -27.56 12.04 0.14
CA GLU A 139 -28.95 12.19 -0.26
C GLU A 139 -29.79 12.01 1.01
N GLU A 140 -30.39 13.13 1.42
CA GLU A 140 -31.30 13.22 2.56
C GLU A 140 -32.40 12.17 2.44
N GLY A 141 -32.47 11.30 3.44
CA GLY A 141 -33.71 10.60 3.80
C GLY A 141 -34.03 9.34 3.03
N ASP A 142 -33.21 8.30 3.12
CA ASP A 142 -33.75 6.93 3.25
C ASP A 142 -32.72 5.98 3.87
N GLN A 143 -33.02 5.41 5.04
CA GLN A 143 -32.12 4.51 5.77
C GLN A 143 -32.16 3.06 5.27
N ASP A 144 -32.88 2.76 4.19
CA ASP A 144 -33.13 1.39 3.72
C ASP A 144 -32.39 0.99 2.43
N VAL A 145 -31.40 1.77 1.96
CA VAL A 145 -30.56 1.39 0.80
C VAL A 145 -29.27 0.66 1.22
N LEU A 146 -29.22 0.09 2.43
CA LEU A 146 -28.12 -0.79 2.89
C LEU A 146 -28.35 -2.26 2.54
N SER A 147 -28.85 -2.56 1.33
CA SER A 147 -29.04 -3.94 0.85
C SER A 147 -28.25 -4.27 -0.42
N GLN A 148 -27.29 -3.44 -0.84
CA GLN A 148 -26.44 -3.75 -1.99
C GLN A 148 -25.05 -4.24 -1.57
N LYS A 149 -24.96 -5.57 -1.43
CA LYS A 149 -23.80 -6.47 -1.56
C LYS A 149 -22.81 -6.56 -0.36
N PRO A 150 -23.11 -7.38 0.68
CA PRO A 150 -22.21 -7.63 1.82
C PRO A 150 -20.83 -8.20 1.45
N ASN A 151 -20.68 -8.80 0.27
CA ASN A 151 -19.40 -9.38 -0.17
C ASN A 151 -18.33 -8.30 -0.40
N VAL A 152 -18.68 -7.13 -0.96
CA VAL A 152 -17.69 -6.10 -1.31
C VAL A 152 -17.08 -5.45 -0.07
N THR A 153 -17.91 -5.16 0.95
CA THR A 153 -17.43 -4.62 2.22
C THR A 153 -16.55 -5.62 2.96
N THR A 154 -16.86 -6.91 2.85
CA THR A 154 -16.07 -7.98 3.48
C THR A 154 -14.70 -8.13 2.82
N ASP A 155 -14.66 -8.13 1.49
CA ASP A 155 -13.41 -8.22 0.73
C ASP A 155 -12.50 -7.00 1.01
N LEU A 156 -13.08 -5.80 1.06
CA LEU A 156 -12.36 -4.56 1.38
C LEU A 156 -11.79 -4.57 2.80
N ILE A 157 -12.57 -5.03 3.78
CA ILE A 157 -12.08 -5.21 5.15
C ILE A 157 -10.94 -6.23 5.18
N GLY A 158 -11.03 -7.30 4.38
CA GLY A 158 -9.93 -8.25 4.16
C GLY A 158 -8.65 -7.57 3.68
N CYS A 159 -8.73 -6.71 2.67
CA CYS A 159 -7.60 -5.91 2.18
C CYS A 159 -7.03 -4.99 3.27
N ILE A 160 -7.89 -4.31 4.02
CA ILE A 160 -7.47 -3.44 5.13
C ILE A 160 -6.74 -4.24 6.21
N HIS A 161 -7.18 -5.46 6.52
CA HIS A 161 -6.47 -6.33 7.46
C HIS A 161 -5.07 -6.74 6.96
N MET A 162 -4.88 -6.87 5.64
CA MET A 162 -3.55 -7.10 5.07
C MET A 162 -2.67 -5.85 5.22
N ILE A 163 -3.19 -4.64 4.94
CA ILE A 163 -2.46 -3.38 5.23
C ILE A 163 -2.11 -3.28 6.71
N ASP A 164 -3.06 -3.60 7.59
CA ASP A 164 -2.88 -3.56 9.03
C ASP A 164 -1.74 -4.48 9.50
N ARG A 165 -1.58 -5.66 8.86
CA ARG A 165 -0.44 -6.56 9.07
C ARG A 165 0.86 -5.98 8.51
N LEU A 166 0.84 -5.41 7.30
CA LEU A 166 2.01 -4.75 6.72
C LEU A 166 2.51 -3.61 7.62
N PHE A 167 1.60 -2.79 8.16
CA PHE A 167 1.95 -1.69 9.06
C PHE A 167 2.43 -2.18 10.43
N THR A 168 1.94 -3.34 10.88
CA THR A 168 2.53 -4.04 12.03
C THR A 168 3.97 -4.42 11.75
N LEU A 169 4.27 -5.00 10.59
CA LEU A 169 5.63 -5.34 10.20
C LEU A 169 6.51 -4.10 10.03
N ILE A 170 6.01 -3.03 9.43
CA ILE A 170 6.74 -1.74 9.39
C ILE A 170 7.04 -1.25 10.81
N SER A 171 6.11 -1.42 11.75
CA SER A 171 6.30 -0.95 13.13
C SER A 171 7.42 -1.67 13.89
N THR A 172 7.82 -2.88 13.47
CA THR A 172 8.99 -3.56 14.04
C THR A 172 10.32 -2.93 13.63
N HIS A 173 10.32 -2.05 12.62
CA HIS A 173 11.48 -1.34 12.09
C HIS A 173 11.39 0.18 12.35
N LYS A 174 11.13 0.53 13.62
CA LYS A 174 10.85 1.92 14.02
C LYS A 174 11.97 2.89 13.68
N GLU A 175 13.23 2.51 13.86
CA GLU A 175 14.36 3.43 13.69
C GLU A 175 14.44 3.95 12.25
N GLU A 176 14.15 3.07 11.29
CA GLU A 176 14.24 3.33 9.87
C GLU A 176 13.00 4.05 9.35
N PHE A 177 11.80 3.70 9.84
CA PHE A 177 10.54 4.25 9.35
C PHE A 177 10.01 5.47 10.12
N SER A 178 10.48 5.74 11.34
CA SER A 178 9.95 6.81 12.22
C SER A 178 9.89 8.20 11.59
N LYS A 179 10.83 8.52 10.68
CA LYS A 179 10.91 9.84 10.02
C LYS A 179 9.94 9.99 8.85
N VAL A 180 9.46 8.87 8.31
CA VAL A 180 8.76 8.83 7.02
C VAL A 180 7.36 8.24 7.12
N ALA A 181 7.08 7.43 8.13
CA ALA A 181 5.75 6.87 8.39
C ALA A 181 4.67 7.96 8.53
N VAL A 182 5.04 9.13 9.06
CA VAL A 182 4.13 10.28 9.21
C VAL A 182 3.53 10.72 7.88
N TYR A 183 4.23 10.56 6.76
CA TYR A 183 3.76 11.05 5.47
C TYR A 183 2.57 10.22 4.97
N VAL A 184 2.57 8.92 5.26
CA VAL A 184 1.42 8.05 5.00
C VAL A 184 0.22 8.47 5.86
N VAL A 185 0.46 8.91 7.09
CA VAL A 185 -0.59 9.47 7.97
C VAL A 185 -1.11 10.80 7.45
N ALA A 186 -0.23 11.68 6.98
CA ALA A 186 -0.59 12.97 6.39
C ALA A 186 -1.52 12.78 5.18
N ASP A 187 -1.14 11.85 4.29
CA ASP A 187 -1.98 11.45 3.17
C ASP A 187 -3.33 10.95 3.68
N TYR A 188 -3.36 10.11 4.71
CA TYR A 188 -4.61 9.52 5.21
C TYR A 188 -5.58 10.61 5.65
N VAL A 189 -5.10 11.57 6.43
CA VAL A 189 -5.89 12.68 6.93
C VAL A 189 -6.40 13.55 5.79
N ASP A 190 -5.56 13.84 4.80
CA ASP A 190 -5.98 14.61 3.61
C ASP A 190 -7.10 13.89 2.86
N HIS A 191 -6.99 12.56 2.70
CA HIS A 191 -8.00 11.76 2.04
C HIS A 191 -9.32 11.72 2.80
N VAL A 192 -9.31 11.50 4.11
CA VAL A 192 -10.56 11.49 4.92
C VAL A 192 -11.13 12.88 5.15
N HIS A 193 -10.36 13.94 4.91
CA HIS A 193 -10.86 15.31 4.89
C HIS A 193 -11.66 15.58 3.61
N GLN A 194 -11.21 15.05 2.48
CA GLN A 194 -11.85 15.21 1.18
C GLN A 194 -13.00 14.23 0.95
N HIS A 195 -13.00 13.08 1.61
CA HIS A 195 -13.95 12.00 1.37
C HIS A 195 -14.50 11.38 2.65
N THR A 196 -15.79 11.04 2.64
CA THR A 196 -16.45 10.33 3.74
C THR A 196 -16.37 8.82 3.55
N LEU A 197 -15.66 8.13 4.45
CA LEU A 197 -15.55 6.67 4.46
C LEU A 197 -16.70 6.03 5.25
N LEU A 198 -17.13 4.84 4.82
CA LEU A 198 -18.05 3.99 5.59
C LEU A 198 -17.48 3.73 7.01
N PRO A 199 -18.30 3.81 8.08
CA PRO A 199 -17.82 3.68 9.46
C PRO A 199 -17.02 2.40 9.74
N ALA A 200 -17.43 1.25 9.19
CA ALA A 200 -16.74 -0.03 9.35
C ALA A 200 -15.33 -0.01 8.73
N VAL A 201 -15.21 0.57 7.53
CA VAL A 201 -13.95 0.75 6.80
C VAL A 201 -13.04 1.73 7.52
N LYS A 202 -13.60 2.88 7.92
CA LYS A 202 -12.89 3.91 8.68
C LYS A 202 -12.29 3.32 9.97
N LYS A 203 -13.07 2.55 10.73
CA LYS A 203 -12.62 1.92 11.98
C LYS A 203 -11.43 0.99 11.76
N ALA A 204 -11.49 0.13 10.74
CA ALA A 204 -10.40 -0.80 10.43
C ALA A 204 -9.13 -0.06 9.98
N LEU A 205 -9.27 1.00 9.18
CA LEU A 205 -8.14 1.83 8.71
C LEU A 205 -7.48 2.64 9.82
N VAL A 206 -8.27 3.25 10.70
CA VAL A 206 -7.75 4.03 11.83
C VAL A 206 -6.83 3.16 12.70
N SER A 207 -7.18 1.89 12.91
CA SER A 207 -6.31 0.92 13.62
C SER A 207 -4.95 0.76 12.95
N ALA A 208 -4.91 0.64 11.63
CA ALA A 208 -3.65 0.51 10.89
C ALA A 208 -2.82 1.81 10.96
N VAL A 209 -3.47 2.96 10.76
CA VAL A 209 -2.83 4.29 10.79
C VAL A 209 -2.23 4.59 12.17
N TYR A 210 -2.87 4.15 13.25
CA TYR A 210 -2.35 4.32 14.61
C TYR A 210 -1.00 3.63 14.85
N LYS A 211 -0.70 2.52 14.17
CA LYS A 211 0.62 1.87 14.24
C LYS A 211 1.72 2.73 13.63
N LEU A 212 1.39 3.45 12.54
CA LEU A 212 2.31 4.40 11.92
C LEU A 212 2.53 5.64 12.80
N LEU A 213 1.48 6.11 13.48
CA LEU A 213 1.60 7.18 14.48
C LEU A 213 2.50 6.76 15.66
N ASP A 214 2.43 5.51 16.09
CA ASP A 214 3.20 5.00 17.25
C ASP A 214 4.72 4.95 17.01
N ILE A 215 5.11 4.66 15.77
CA ILE A 215 6.52 4.68 15.37
C ILE A 215 7.01 6.06 14.95
N SER A 216 6.12 6.99 14.62
CA SER A 216 6.50 8.32 14.12
C SER A 216 7.22 9.15 15.19
N ASP A 217 8.24 9.90 14.76
CA ASP A 217 8.99 10.79 15.65
C ASP A 217 8.16 12.02 16.09
N LYS A 218 8.35 12.46 17.33
CA LYS A 218 7.61 13.60 17.90
C LYS A 218 7.89 14.90 17.17
N HIS A 219 9.13 15.13 16.74
CA HIS A 219 9.48 16.33 16.00
C HIS A 219 8.79 16.35 14.64
N VAL A 220 8.79 15.20 13.97
CA VAL A 220 8.13 15.00 12.67
C VAL A 220 6.60 15.16 12.78
N LEU A 221 5.98 14.67 13.86
CA LEU A 221 4.55 14.90 14.15
C LEU A 221 4.24 16.38 14.42
N ALA A 222 5.12 17.08 15.15
CA ALA A 222 4.98 18.52 15.39
C ALA A 222 5.13 19.32 14.09
N GLN A 223 6.06 18.96 13.22
CA GLN A 223 6.20 19.54 11.89
C GLN A 223 4.93 19.32 11.06
N LEU A 224 4.34 18.12 11.11
CA LEU A 224 3.10 17.83 10.39
C LEU A 224 1.98 18.82 10.77
N HIS A 225 1.80 19.12 12.06
CA HIS A 225 0.83 20.13 12.51
C HIS A 225 1.05 21.52 11.93
N THR A 226 2.26 21.87 11.51
CA THR A 226 2.58 23.19 10.94
C THR A 226 2.37 23.26 9.44
N VAL A 227 2.60 22.16 8.71
CA VAL A 227 2.57 22.13 7.25
C VAL A 227 1.20 21.81 6.66
N LEU A 228 0.29 21.20 7.44
CA LEU A 228 -1.05 20.88 6.98
C LEU A 228 -1.92 22.13 6.83
N ASN A 229 -2.72 22.15 5.75
CA ASN A 229 -3.76 23.16 5.53
C ASN A 229 -4.80 23.14 6.67
N GLN A 230 -5.44 24.27 6.94
CA GLN A 230 -6.29 24.45 8.13
C GLN A 230 -7.38 23.38 8.29
N GLY A 231 -8.06 22.97 7.21
CA GLY A 231 -9.08 21.91 7.24
C GLY A 231 -8.51 20.54 7.61
N VAL A 232 -7.47 20.09 6.90
CA VAL A 232 -6.76 18.82 7.14
C VAL A 232 -6.14 18.80 8.54
N LYS A 233 -5.64 19.94 9.02
CA LYS A 233 -5.05 20.09 10.35
C LYS A 233 -6.04 19.80 11.49
N GLU A 234 -7.30 20.19 11.37
CA GLU A 234 -8.32 19.87 12.38
C GLU A 234 -8.64 18.36 12.39
N VAL A 235 -8.72 17.73 11.21
CA VAL A 235 -8.88 16.28 11.11
C VAL A 235 -7.71 15.54 11.76
N PHE A 236 -6.47 16.00 11.52
CA PHE A 236 -5.29 15.43 12.15
C PHE A 236 -5.29 15.60 13.67
N LYS A 237 -5.70 16.77 14.19
CA LYS A 237 -5.81 17.00 15.64
C LYS A 237 -6.80 16.02 16.29
N GLY A 238 -7.96 15.81 15.67
CA GLY A 238 -8.94 14.82 16.14
C GLY A 238 -8.33 13.41 16.18
N LEU A 239 -7.74 12.98 15.06
CA LEU A 239 -7.08 11.68 14.96
C LEU A 239 -5.98 11.48 16.00
N TYR A 240 -5.11 12.48 16.20
CA TYR A 240 -4.00 12.41 17.14
C TYR A 240 -4.46 12.45 18.60
N SER A 241 -5.53 13.19 18.90
CA SER A 241 -6.18 13.20 20.21
C SER A 241 -6.75 11.81 20.53
N ASP A 242 -7.47 11.21 19.59
CA ASP A 242 -8.05 9.86 19.76
C ASP A 242 -6.96 8.79 19.92
N TYR A 243 -5.91 8.85 19.09
CA TYR A 243 -4.72 8.01 19.24
C TYR A 243 -4.12 8.15 20.64
N SER A 244 -3.92 9.40 21.08
CA SER A 244 -3.29 9.69 22.37
C SER A 244 -4.15 9.18 23.53
N ASN A 245 -5.47 9.34 23.49
CA ASN A 245 -6.35 9.00 24.62
C ASN A 245 -6.71 7.51 24.68
N PHE A 246 -6.91 6.86 23.54
CA PHE A 246 -7.51 5.51 23.49
C PHE A 246 -6.56 4.42 23.01
N TYR A 247 -5.59 4.75 22.16
CA TYR A 247 -4.71 3.74 21.54
C TYR A 247 -3.36 3.64 22.23
N LYS A 248 -2.70 4.77 22.47
CA LYS A 248 -1.38 4.79 23.10
C LYS A 248 -1.38 4.25 24.53
N TYR A 249 -2.47 4.46 25.26
CA TYR A 249 -2.62 4.00 26.65
C TYR A 249 -3.19 2.58 26.79
N THR A 250 -3.65 1.94 25.71
CA THR A 250 -4.11 0.55 25.74
C THR A 250 -2.99 -0.47 25.49
N GLY A 251 -1.78 -0.02 25.12
CA GLY A 251 -0.60 -0.86 24.82
C GLY A 251 0.33 -1.21 25.99
N ARG A 252 -0.13 -1.21 27.25
CA ARG A 252 0.59 -1.83 28.38
C ARG A 252 -0.34 -2.75 29.16
N VAL A 253 -0.38 -4.02 28.78
CA VAL A 253 -0.62 -5.15 29.68
C VAL A 253 0.38 -6.24 29.31
#